data_AF-A0A9D6WS48-F1
#
_entry.id   AF-A0A9D6WS48-F1
#
_cell.length_a   1.000
_cell.length_b   1.000
_cell.length_c   1.000
_cell.angle_alpha   90.00
_cell.angle_beta   90.00
_cell.angle_gamma   90.00
#
_symmetry.space_group_name_H-M   'P 1'
#
loop_
_entity.id
_entity.type
_entity.pdbx_description
1 polymer ?
#
loop_
_entity_poly.entity_id
_entity_poly.type
_entity_poly.pdbx_seq_one_letter_code
_entity_poly.pdbx_strand_id
1 'polypeptide(L)'
;MLIQGIVRGKQIELDREIGLPFGSVVMVDIQTKPLTLDEKRNLVDALCGAWASDASTLSIFVEIERQRAITPPREVNFDAPS
;
A
#
# COMPACT_ATOMS: atom_id res chain seq x y z
N MET A 1 -6.48 31.16 -2.84
CA MET A 1 -5.22 30.71 -3.45
C MET A 1 -5.11 29.20 -3.25
N LEU A 2 -4.76 28.43 -4.28
CA LEU A 2 -4.57 26.98 -4.18
C LEU A 2 -3.07 26.68 -4.16
N ILE A 3 -2.65 25.86 -3.20
CA ILE A 3 -1.24 25.51 -2.98
C ILE A 3 -1.20 24.01 -2.78
N GLN A 4 -0.28 23.37 -3.48
CA GLN A 4 -0.04 21.95 -3.33
C GLN A 4 0.81 21.70 -2.08
N GLY A 5 0.58 20.54 -1.48
CA GLY A 5 1.30 20.11 -0.31
C GLY A 5 1.05 18.64 -0.01
N ILE A 6 1.87 18.11 0.86
CA ILE A 6 1.86 16.70 1.26
C ILE A 6 1.42 16.61 2.71
N VAL A 7 0.44 15.74 2.97
CA VAL A 7 -0.04 15.46 4.33
C VAL A 7 0.95 14.52 5.03
N ARG A 8 1.51 14.95 6.16
CA ARG A 8 2.35 14.14 7.06
C ARG A 8 1.73 14.12 8.46
N GLY A 9 0.86 13.15 8.71
CA GLY A 9 0.14 13.04 9.97
C GLY A 9 -0.77 14.26 10.21
N LYS A 10 -0.45 15.07 11.22
CA LYS A 10 -1.21 16.30 11.56
C LYS A 10 -0.66 17.57 10.91
N GLN A 11 0.38 17.46 10.08
CA GLN A 11 1.03 18.58 9.41
C GLN A 11 0.80 18.50 7.90
N ILE A 12 0.64 19.64 7.25
CA ILE A 12 0.63 19.77 5.79
C ILE A 12 1.91 20.51 5.41
N GLU A 13 2.80 19.83 4.72
CA GLU A 13 4.03 20.40 4.17
C GLU A 13 3.66 21.06 2.84
N LEU A 14 3.82 22.38 2.73
CA LEU A 14 3.49 23.13 1.53
C LEU A 14 4.69 23.14 0.57
N ASP A 15 4.44 23.00 -0.73
CA ASP A 15 5.50 22.99 -1.74
C ASP A 15 6.19 24.36 -1.92
N ARG A 16 5.64 25.41 -1.32
CA ARG A 16 6.15 26.79 -1.36
C ARG A 16 5.76 27.58 -0.14
N GLU A 17 6.58 28.58 0.17
CA GLU A 17 6.26 29.58 1.18
C GLU A 17 5.05 30.44 0.76
N ILE A 18 4.20 30.72 1.75
CA ILE A 18 2.93 31.46 1.60
C ILE A 18 3.06 32.95 1.92
N GLY A 19 4.22 33.37 2.45
CA GLY A 19 4.45 34.76 2.86
C GLY A 19 3.52 35.25 3.98
N LEU A 20 2.85 34.35 4.71
CA LEU A 20 2.00 34.72 5.83
C LEU A 20 2.85 34.96 7.09
N PRO A 21 2.54 35.99 7.88
CA PRO A 21 3.25 36.24 9.12
C PRO A 21 3.03 35.09 10.12
N PHE A 22 4.03 34.86 10.96
CA PHE A 22 3.98 33.82 11.98
C PHE A 22 2.78 34.00 12.91
N GLY A 23 2.08 32.90 13.22
CA GLY A 23 0.88 32.90 14.07
C GLY A 23 -0.43 33.22 13.36
N SER A 24 -0.42 33.39 12.03
CA SER A 24 -1.64 33.58 11.25
C SER A 24 -2.57 32.36 11.35
N VAL A 25 -3.84 32.59 11.69
CA VAL A 25 -4.89 31.57 11.59
C VAL A 25 -5.30 31.42 10.14
N VAL A 26 -5.24 30.20 9.62
CA VAL A 26 -5.63 29.88 8.24
C VAL A 26 -6.73 28.84 8.22
N MET A 27 -7.64 28.97 7.25
CA MET A 27 -8.57 27.89 6.90
C MET A 27 -7.98 27.10 5.74
N VAL A 28 -7.99 25.78 5.85
CA VAL A 28 -7.44 24.87 4.83
C VAL A 28 -8.59 24.11 4.18
N ASP A 29 -8.71 24.23 2.86
CA ASP A 29 -9.56 23.36 2.04
C ASP A 29 -8.71 22.23 1.45
N ILE A 30 -9.09 20.98 1.75
CA ILE A 30 -8.33 19.79 1.34
C ILE A 30 -9.08 19.10 0.22
N GLN A 31 -8.54 19.18 -0.99
CA GLN A 31 -9.06 18.49 -2.16
C GLN A 31 -8.15 17.31 -2.50
N THR A 32 -8.64 16.09 -2.31
CA THR A 32 -7.88 14.89 -2.68
C THR A 32 -7.90 14.73 -4.20
N LYS A 33 -6.72 14.78 -4.82
CA LYS A 33 -6.59 14.45 -6.24
C LYS A 33 -6.67 12.93 -6.37
N PRO A 34 -7.58 12.38 -7.20
CA PRO A 34 -7.59 10.97 -7.47
C PRO A 34 -6.28 10.56 -8.14
N LEU A 35 -5.70 9.45 -7.68
CA LEU A 35 -4.52 8.88 -8.32
C LEU A 35 -4.84 8.50 -9.76
N THR A 36 -3.93 8.83 -10.66
CA THR A 36 -3.90 8.32 -12.03
C THR A 36 -3.72 6.81 -12.04
N LEU A 37 -3.99 6.18 -13.18
CA LEU A 37 -3.85 4.73 -13.32
C LEU A 37 -2.40 4.28 -13.09
N ASP A 38 -1.42 5.05 -13.56
CA ASP A 38 0.00 4.74 -13.38
C ASP A 38 0.44 4.92 -11.93
N GLU A 39 -0.03 5.96 -11.23
CA GLU A 39 0.22 6.12 -9.79
C GLU A 39 -0.40 4.99 -8.97
N LYS A 40 -1.59 4.50 -9.36
CA LYS A 40 -2.20 3.32 -8.74
C LYS A 40 -1.37 2.06 -8.97
N ARG A 41 -0.86 1.85 -10.18
CA ARG A 41 0.03 0.71 -10.50
C ARG A 41 1.29 0.76 -9.67
N ASN A 42 1.96 1.91 -9.62
CA ASN A 42 3.18 2.09 -8.81
C ASN A 42 2.92 1.83 -7.31
N LEU A 43 1.76 2.25 -6.80
CA LEU A 43 1.37 1.96 -5.42
C LEU A 43 1.18 0.45 -5.19
N VAL A 44 0.50 -0.24 -6.12
CA VAL A 44 0.33 -1.68 -6.05
C VAL A 44 1.68 -2.38 -6.12
N ASP A 45 2.56 -2.01 -7.05
CA ASP A 45 3.89 -2.60 -7.18
C ASP A 45 4.78 -2.36 -5.95
N ALA A 46 4.64 -1.20 -5.29
CA ALA A 46 5.35 -0.92 -4.04
C ALA A 46 4.85 -1.77 -2.85
N LEU A 47 3.59 -2.22 -2.88
CA LEU A 47 2.98 -3.04 -1.82
C LEU A 47 3.13 -4.54 -2.12
N CYS A 48 2.93 -4.93 -3.37
CA CYS A 48 2.98 -6.31 -3.85
C CYS A 48 4.42 -6.71 -4.14
N GLY A 49 4.96 -7.60 -3.31
CA GLY A 49 6.37 -8.01 -3.37
C GLY A 49 7.20 -7.57 -2.17
N ALA A 50 6.61 -6.82 -1.23
CA ALA A 50 7.25 -6.50 0.05
C ALA A 50 7.77 -7.76 0.79
N TRP A 51 7.11 -8.90 0.60
CA TRP A 51 7.52 -10.19 1.15
C TRP A 51 8.44 -11.00 0.23
N ALA A 52 8.55 -10.66 -1.05
CA ALA A 52 9.37 -11.41 -2.01
C ALA A 52 10.87 -11.38 -1.65
N SER A 53 11.31 -10.29 -1.01
CA SER A 53 12.68 -10.13 -0.49
C SER A 53 12.80 -10.37 1.02
N ASP A 54 11.72 -10.72 1.71
CA ASP A 54 11.74 -10.95 3.16
C ASP A 54 12.21 -12.37 3.48
N ALA A 55 13.51 -12.51 3.75
CA ALA A 55 14.14 -13.77 4.11
C ALA A 55 13.57 -14.40 5.39
N SER A 56 12.90 -13.63 6.27
CA SER A 56 12.28 -14.17 7.49
C SER A 56 11.08 -15.07 7.17
N THR A 57 10.42 -14.85 6.03
CA THR A 57 9.27 -15.66 5.58
C THR A 57 9.68 -16.96 4.91
N LEU A 58 10.96 -17.10 4.54
CA LEU A 58 11.45 -18.22 3.74
C LEU A 58 11.31 -19.57 4.47
N SER A 59 11.50 -19.58 5.78
CA SER A 59 11.29 -20.77 6.63
C SER A 59 9.84 -21.25 6.63
N ILE A 60 8.88 -20.33 6.56
CA ILE A 60 7.43 -20.65 6.50
C ILE A 60 7.13 -21.38 5.18
N PHE A 61 7.64 -20.88 4.05
CA PHE A 61 7.44 -21.53 2.76
C PHE A 61 8.09 -22.91 2.67
N VAL A 62 9.28 -23.08 3.25
CA VAL A 62 9.95 -24.39 3.35
C VAL A 62 9.12 -25.39 4.16
N GLU A 63 8.55 -24.95 5.29
CA GLU A 63 7.68 -25.81 6.11
C GLU A 63 6.38 -26.17 5.37
N ILE A 64 5.76 -25.22 4.67
CA ILE A 64 4.56 -25.48 3.85
C ILE A 64 4.88 -26.54 2.78
N GLU A 65 6.01 -26.43 2.09
CA GLU A 65 6.39 -27.36 1.03
C GLU A 65 6.68 -28.76 1.59
N ARG A 66 7.33 -28.83 2.76
CA ARG A 66 7.53 -30.09 3.49
C ARG A 66 6.19 -30.74 3.85
N GLN A 67 5.24 -29.98 4.35
CA GLN A 67 3.91 -30.49 4.71
C GLN A 67 3.15 -30.97 3.47
N ARG A 68 3.23 -30.26 2.35
CA ARG A 68 2.63 -30.70 1.07
C ARG A 68 3.23 -32.01 0.56
N ALA A 69 4.54 -32.21 0.72
CA ALA A 69 5.21 -33.42 0.26
C ALA A 69 4.75 -34.68 1.02
N ILE A 70 4.39 -34.54 2.30
CA ILE A 70 3.98 -35.67 3.16
C ILE A 70 2.46 -35.81 3.30
N THR A 71 1.71 -34.77 2.98
CA THR A 71 0.25 -34.78 3.11
C THR A 71 -0.38 -35.25 1.81
N PRO A 72 -1.22 -36.29 1.82
CA PRO A 72 -1.92 -36.71 0.62
C PRO A 72 -2.80 -35.56 0.10
N PRO A 73 -2.88 -35.35 -1.23
CA PRO A 73 -3.75 -34.34 -1.81
C PRO A 73 -5.19 -34.52 -1.33
N ARG A 74 -5.90 -33.41 -1.15
CA ARG A 74 -7.33 -33.46 -0.86
C ARG A 74 -8.05 -34.10 -2.06
N GLU A 75 -8.98 -35.01 -1.78
CA GLU A 75 -9.85 -35.57 -2.82
C GLU A 75 -10.62 -34.45 -3.51
N VAL A 76 -10.55 -34.45 -4.84
CA VAL A 76 -11.31 -33.53 -5.68
C VAL A 76 -12.62 -34.21 -6.03
N ASN A 77 -13.74 -33.59 -5.65
CA ASN A 77 -15.06 -34.03 -6.07
C ASN A 77 -15.33 -33.50 -7.49
N PHE A 78 -15.18 -34.36 -8.50
CA PHE A 78 -15.45 -34.02 -9.89
C PHE A 78 -16.95 -33.95 -10.23
N ASP A 79 -17.82 -34.43 -9.32
CA ASP A 79 -19.28 -34.45 -9.50
C ASP A 79 -19.96 -33.26 -8.80
N ALA A 80 -19.19 -32.29 -8.30
CA ALA A 80 -19.74 -31.10 -7.68
C ALA A 80 -20.48 -30.24 -8.73
N PRO A 81 -21.73 -29.78 -8.47
CA PRO A 81 -22.44 -28.90 -9.38
C PRO A 81 -21.69 -27.57 -9.50
N SER A 82 -21.41 -27.18 -10.74
CA SER A 82 -20.80 -25.89 -11.13
C SER A 82 -21.73 -24.71 -10.88
#